data_AF-A0A7Y2AQ46-F1
#
_entry.id   AF-A0A7Y2AQ46-F1
#
_cell.length_a   1.000
_cell.length_b   1.000
_cell.length_c   1.000
_cell.angle_alpha   90.00
_cell.angle_beta   90.00
_cell.angle_gamma   90.00
#
_symmetry.space_group_name_H-M   'P 1'
#
loop_
_entity.id
_entity.type
_entity.pdbx_description
1 polymer ?
#
loop_
_entity_poly.entity_id
_entity_poly.type
_entity_poly.pdbx_seq_one_letter_code
_entity_poly.pdbx_strand_id
1 'polypeptide(L)'
;MSDTNESVQEKLAEPVLIAGVRMRGKYSECGAGFKKIGRQFGRHICGKPMMLCYDSEYRENDADYEVCMPIRKGESTDDVQVRELSGGKCLSLLHHGPYSELKNSYAVMCQFVQDNQIAVQSPTREVYLKGPGMIFKGNPNKYVTEIQFPIAD
;
A
#
# COMPACT_ATOMS: atom_id res chain seq x y z
N MET A 1 -6.58 24.87 -15.24
CA MET A 1 -6.01 23.51 -15.31
C MET A 1 -5.36 23.27 -13.97
N SER A 2 -5.89 22.34 -13.18
CA SER A 2 -5.38 22.07 -11.84
C SER A 2 -4.10 21.27 -11.94
N ASP A 3 -2.99 21.86 -11.53
CA ASP A 3 -1.72 21.17 -11.28
C ASP A 3 -1.92 20.12 -10.18
N THR A 4 -2.37 18.92 -10.55
CA THR A 4 -2.18 17.74 -9.72
C THR A 4 -0.74 17.31 -9.91
N ASN A 5 0.05 17.56 -8.88
CA ASN A 5 1.49 17.32 -8.84
C ASN A 5 1.75 15.80 -8.87
N GLU A 6 1.70 15.19 -10.05
CA GLU A 6 2.04 13.77 -10.32
C GLU A 6 3.56 13.57 -10.43
N SER A 7 4.32 14.24 -9.56
CA SER A 7 5.77 14.11 -9.51
C SER A 7 6.17 13.06 -8.48
N VAL A 8 7.20 12.28 -8.82
CA VAL A 8 7.87 11.39 -7.87
C VAL A 8 8.61 12.26 -6.85
N GLN A 9 8.44 11.96 -5.56
CA GLN A 9 9.04 12.71 -4.45
C GLN A 9 9.76 11.77 -3.51
N GLU A 10 10.91 12.18 -2.98
CA GLU A 10 11.53 11.48 -1.86
C GLU A 10 10.81 11.85 -0.55
N LYS A 11 10.56 10.84 0.30
CA LYS A 11 9.92 10.99 1.61
C LYS A 11 10.61 10.11 2.63
N LEU A 12 10.39 10.46 3.90
CA LEU A 12 10.71 9.59 5.03
C LEU A 12 9.40 8.96 5.53
N ALA A 13 9.29 7.64 5.44
CA ALA A 13 8.21 6.90 6.06
C ALA A 13 8.57 6.60 7.51
N GLU A 14 7.66 6.89 8.44
CA GLU A 14 7.84 6.55 9.85
C GLU A 14 7.60 5.05 10.09
N PRO A 15 8.34 4.42 11.01
CA PRO A 15 8.00 3.09 11.51
C PRO A 15 6.59 3.07 12.09
N VAL A 16 5.87 1.97 11.88
CA VAL A 16 4.48 1.87 12.31
C VAL A 16 4.10 0.45 12.71
N LEU A 17 3.42 0.31 13.84
CA LEU A 17 2.85 -0.97 14.25
C LEU A 17 1.66 -1.32 13.34
N ILE A 18 1.74 -2.47 12.68
CA ILE A 18 0.72 -2.95 11.75
C ILE A 18 0.16 -4.31 12.20
N ALA A 19 -1.11 -4.53 11.93
CA ALA A 19 -1.71 -5.85 11.84
C ALA A 19 -1.81 -6.22 10.35
N GLY A 20 -1.26 -7.37 9.96
CA GLY A 20 -1.11 -7.78 8.57
C GLY A 20 -1.55 -9.22 8.29
N VAL A 21 -2.05 -9.46 7.08
CA VAL A 21 -2.40 -10.79 6.57
C VAL A 21 -1.70 -10.97 5.22
N ARG A 22 -0.74 -11.89 5.16
CA ARG A 22 -0.05 -12.25 3.92
C ARG A 22 -0.95 -13.16 3.09
N MET A 23 -1.07 -12.86 1.81
CA MET A 23 -2.00 -13.48 0.87
C MET A 23 -1.26 -13.77 -0.43
N ARG A 24 -1.69 -14.81 -1.12
CA ARG A 24 -1.23 -15.13 -2.47
C ARG A 24 -2.43 -15.33 -3.39
N GLY A 25 -2.47 -14.66 -4.53
CA GLY A 25 -3.60 -14.76 -5.47
C GLY A 25 -3.92 -13.45 -6.17
N LYS A 26 -5.21 -13.18 -6.38
CA LYS A 26 -5.66 -11.96 -7.08
C LYS A 26 -5.70 -10.77 -6.13
N TYR A 27 -5.27 -9.60 -6.58
CA TYR A 27 -5.40 -8.36 -5.80
C TYR A 27 -6.86 -8.02 -5.44
N SER A 28 -7.83 -8.42 -6.26
CA SER A 28 -9.26 -8.20 -5.99
C SER A 28 -9.77 -8.96 -4.75
N GLU A 29 -9.02 -9.92 -4.24
CA GLU A 29 -9.37 -10.73 -3.06
C GLU A 29 -8.89 -10.10 -1.75
N CYS A 30 -8.09 -9.02 -1.82
CA CYS A 30 -7.48 -8.34 -0.69
C CYS A 30 -8.49 -7.89 0.39
N GLY A 31 -9.74 -7.61 -0.01
CA GLY A 31 -10.83 -7.24 0.89
C GLY A 31 -11.12 -8.27 1.99
N ALA A 32 -10.86 -9.57 1.73
CA ALA A 32 -11.01 -10.62 2.72
C ALA A 32 -10.01 -10.47 3.88
N GLY A 33 -8.75 -10.15 3.57
CA GLY A 33 -7.71 -9.92 4.58
C GLY A 33 -7.97 -8.64 5.39
N PHE A 34 -8.36 -7.53 4.74
CA PHE A 34 -8.77 -6.32 5.47
C PHE A 34 -9.96 -6.56 6.41
N LYS A 35 -10.95 -7.36 5.98
CA LYS A 35 -12.08 -7.75 6.83
C LYS A 35 -11.63 -8.57 8.04
N LYS A 36 -10.65 -9.45 7.88
CA LYS A 36 -10.07 -10.26 8.97
C LYS A 36 -9.39 -9.37 10.01
N ILE A 37 -8.56 -8.43 9.57
CA ILE A 37 -7.90 -7.44 10.43
C ILE A 37 -8.94 -6.57 11.14
N GLY A 38 -9.92 -6.03 10.41
CA GLY A 38 -10.97 -5.16 10.98
C GLY A 38 -11.80 -5.84 12.06
N ARG A 39 -12.07 -7.15 11.93
CA ARG A 39 -12.78 -7.93 12.97
C ARG A 39 -12.00 -8.06 14.27
N GLN A 40 -10.69 -8.27 14.18
CA GLN A 40 -9.85 -8.51 15.36
C GLN A 40 -9.36 -7.19 16.00
N PHE A 41 -8.97 -6.22 15.17
CA PHE A 41 -8.27 -5.01 15.61
C PHE A 41 -9.05 -3.72 15.38
N GLY A 42 -10.33 -3.78 14.98
CA GLY A 42 -11.13 -2.61 14.57
C GLY A 42 -11.05 -1.39 15.51
N ARG A 43 -11.09 -1.62 16.84
CA ARG A 43 -10.99 -0.56 17.86
C ARG A 43 -9.58 0.03 18.04
N HIS A 44 -8.57 -0.62 17.48
CA HIS A 44 -7.16 -0.25 17.60
C HIS A 44 -6.59 0.32 16.30
N ILE A 45 -7.30 0.21 15.17
CA ILE A 45 -6.88 0.81 13.90
C ILE A 45 -6.72 2.32 14.07
N CYS A 46 -5.58 2.86 13.64
CA CYS A 46 -5.24 4.27 13.81
C CYS A 46 -4.59 4.93 12.60
N GLY A 47 -4.57 4.25 11.45
CA GLY A 47 -3.99 4.77 10.22
C GLY A 47 -4.71 4.28 8.98
N LYS A 48 -4.16 4.65 7.83
CA LYS A 48 -4.69 4.26 6.52
C LYS A 48 -4.33 2.80 6.23
N PRO A 49 -5.27 2.00 5.69
CA PRO A 49 -4.94 0.67 5.22
C PRO A 49 -3.87 0.75 4.12
N MET A 50 -3.04 -0.28 4.03
CA MET A 50 -2.01 -0.40 3.02
C MET A 50 -1.89 -1.82 2.50
N MET A 51 -1.30 -1.96 1.32
CA MET A 51 -0.86 -3.23 0.76
C MET A 51 0.66 -3.20 0.59
N LEU A 52 1.33 -4.24 1.06
CA LEU A 52 2.74 -4.48 0.83
C LEU A 52 2.86 -5.48 -0.33
N CYS A 53 3.55 -5.10 -1.39
CA CYS A 53 3.75 -5.95 -2.57
C CYS A 53 5.17 -6.51 -2.55
N TYR A 54 5.29 -7.84 -2.50
CA TYR A 54 6.60 -8.51 -2.39
C TYR A 54 7.20 -8.88 -3.76
N ASP A 55 6.35 -9.01 -4.78
CA ASP A 55 6.80 -9.27 -6.14
C ASP A 55 7.52 -8.07 -6.76
N SER A 56 8.54 -8.35 -7.57
CA SER A 56 9.24 -7.33 -8.37
C SER A 56 8.44 -6.87 -9.60
N GLU A 57 7.41 -7.61 -9.98
CA GLU A 57 6.58 -7.36 -11.16
C GLU A 57 5.11 -7.65 -10.87
N TYR A 58 4.22 -7.05 -11.66
CA TYR A 58 2.79 -7.29 -11.54
C TYR A 58 2.44 -8.75 -11.85
N ARG A 59 1.70 -9.40 -10.95
CA ARG A 59 1.14 -10.75 -11.16
C ARG A 59 -0.39 -10.69 -11.10
N GLU A 60 -1.06 -11.07 -12.19
CA GLU A 60 -2.53 -10.97 -12.26
C GLU A 60 -3.26 -11.94 -11.32
N ASN A 61 -2.78 -13.19 -11.23
CA ASN A 61 -3.51 -14.29 -10.59
C ASN A 61 -2.76 -14.94 -9.41
N ASP A 62 -1.51 -14.54 -9.16
CA ASP A 62 -0.61 -15.21 -8.21
C ASP A 62 0.33 -14.21 -7.52
N ALA A 63 -0.18 -13.02 -7.21
CA ALA A 63 0.59 -12.00 -6.51
C ALA A 63 0.82 -12.39 -5.05
N ASP A 64 2.04 -12.24 -4.56
CA ASP A 64 2.43 -12.32 -3.16
C ASP A 64 2.39 -10.92 -2.53
N TYR A 65 1.38 -10.69 -1.72
CA TYR A 65 1.13 -9.40 -1.09
C TYR A 65 0.65 -9.57 0.34
N GLU A 66 0.71 -8.49 1.11
CA GLU A 66 0.19 -8.46 2.46
C GLU A 66 -0.68 -7.23 2.64
N VAL A 67 -1.92 -7.45 3.07
CA VAL A 67 -2.79 -6.34 3.47
C VAL A 67 -2.55 -5.99 4.92
N CYS A 68 -2.42 -4.71 5.22
CA CYS A 68 -2.05 -4.23 6.55
C CYS A 68 -2.93 -3.06 6.98
N MET A 69 -3.22 -2.96 8.27
CA MET A 69 -3.77 -1.74 8.88
C MET A 69 -2.88 -1.30 10.05
N PRO A 70 -2.47 -0.03 10.12
CA PRO A 70 -1.82 0.52 11.30
C PRO A 70 -2.70 0.41 12.54
N ILE A 71 -2.13 -0.06 13.65
CA ILE A 71 -2.82 -0.26 14.93
C ILE A 71 -2.05 0.39 16.08
N ARG A 72 -2.75 0.84 17.13
CA ARG A 72 -2.12 1.41 18.33
C ARG A 72 -1.48 0.37 19.23
N LYS A 73 -2.06 -0.83 19.26
CA LYS A 73 -1.63 -1.98 20.05
C LYS A 73 -2.34 -3.25 19.59
N GLY A 74 -1.71 -4.39 19.84
CA GLY A 74 -2.22 -5.72 19.51
C GLY A 74 -1.13 -6.75 19.63
N GLU A 75 -1.51 -8.02 19.65
CA GLU A 75 -0.60 -9.16 19.57
C GLU A 75 -1.02 -10.03 18.38
N SER A 76 -0.06 -10.78 17.82
CA SER A 76 -0.37 -11.69 16.72
C SER A 76 -1.41 -12.72 17.13
N THR A 77 -2.23 -13.12 16.16
CA THR A 77 -3.10 -14.29 16.24
C THR A 77 -2.65 -15.33 15.21
N ASP A 78 -3.29 -16.50 15.19
CA ASP A 78 -3.00 -17.54 14.18
C ASP A 78 -3.12 -17.02 12.74
N ASP A 79 -3.98 -16.02 12.53
CA ASP A 79 -4.45 -15.56 11.23
C ASP A 79 -3.97 -14.15 10.85
N VAL A 80 -3.47 -13.38 11.81
CA VAL A 80 -3.08 -11.98 11.64
C VAL A 80 -1.79 -11.73 12.39
N GLN A 81 -0.76 -11.26 11.69
CA GLN A 81 0.53 -10.96 12.29
C GLN A 81 0.59 -9.50 12.71
N VAL A 82 0.97 -9.25 13.97
CA VAL A 82 1.24 -7.91 14.49
C VAL A 82 2.74 -7.71 14.62
N ARG A 83 3.27 -6.69 13.94
CA ARG A 83 4.68 -6.32 14.00
C ARG A 83 4.88 -4.86 13.64
N GLU A 84 6.06 -4.34 13.98
CA GLU A 84 6.48 -3.05 13.44
C GLU A 84 6.86 -3.22 11.96
N LEU A 85 6.26 -2.40 11.10
CA LEU A 85 6.74 -2.17 9.75
C LEU A 85 7.79 -1.08 9.82
N SER A 86 9.00 -1.38 9.33
CA SER A 86 10.10 -0.43 9.34
C SER A 86 9.75 0.82 8.52
N GLY A 87 10.19 1.97 9.03
CA GLY A 87 10.23 3.21 8.28
C GLY A 87 11.37 3.23 7.26
N GLY A 88 11.80 4.43 6.88
CA GLY A 88 12.96 4.66 6.02
C GLY A 88 12.65 5.57 4.83
N LYS A 89 13.69 5.91 4.07
CA LYS A 89 13.54 6.69 2.83
C LYS A 89 12.73 5.91 1.80
N CYS A 90 11.88 6.62 1.08
CA CYS A 90 11.16 6.06 -0.05
C CYS A 90 10.94 7.10 -1.14
N LEU A 91 10.84 6.63 -2.38
CA LEU A 91 10.21 7.39 -3.45
C LEU A 91 8.70 7.25 -3.32
N SER A 92 7.96 8.32 -3.56
CA SER A 92 6.52 8.42 -3.36
C SER A 92 5.87 9.08 -4.57
N LEU A 93 4.73 8.53 -4.99
CA LEU A 93 3.86 9.12 -6.01
C LEU A 93 2.39 8.99 -5.61
N LEU A 94 1.62 10.07 -5.75
CA LEU A 94 0.17 10.04 -5.53
C LEU A 94 -0.55 9.67 -6.82
N HIS A 95 -1.25 8.54 -6.80
CA HIS A 95 -2.19 8.14 -7.83
C HIS A 95 -3.58 8.67 -7.50
N HIS A 96 -4.14 9.47 -8.42
CA HIS A 96 -5.52 9.94 -8.36
C HIS A 96 -6.35 9.18 -9.39
N GLY A 97 -7.34 8.42 -8.94
CA GLY A 97 -8.19 7.64 -9.84
C GLY A 97 -8.41 6.19 -9.41
N PRO A 98 -9.08 5.41 -10.26
CA PRO A 98 -9.46 4.03 -9.96
C PRO A 98 -8.23 3.11 -9.88
N TYR A 99 -8.31 2.08 -9.02
CA TYR A 99 -7.23 1.10 -8.87
C TYR A 99 -6.85 0.38 -10.17
N SER A 100 -7.75 0.28 -11.15
CA SER A 100 -7.47 -0.28 -12.48
C SER A 100 -6.42 0.50 -13.28
N GLU A 101 -6.12 1.73 -12.88
CA GLU A 101 -5.16 2.62 -13.53
C GLU A 101 -3.84 2.77 -12.75
N LEU A 102 -3.69 2.09 -11.60
CA LEU A 102 -2.45 2.11 -10.80
C LEU A 102 -1.22 1.74 -11.63
N LYS A 103 -1.37 0.84 -12.61
CA LYS A 103 -0.30 0.44 -13.54
C LYS A 103 0.40 1.64 -14.20
N ASN A 104 -0.32 2.73 -14.47
CA ASN A 104 0.25 3.93 -15.09
C ASN A 104 1.20 4.64 -14.11
N SER A 105 0.81 4.76 -12.84
CA SER A 105 1.64 5.36 -11.80
C SER A 105 2.83 4.46 -11.43
N TYR A 106 2.66 3.13 -11.44
CA TYR A 106 3.79 2.20 -11.33
C TYR A 106 4.78 2.37 -12.49
N ALA A 107 4.31 2.54 -13.73
CA ALA A 107 5.19 2.77 -14.87
C ALA A 107 6.04 4.04 -14.70
N VAL A 108 5.44 5.14 -14.20
CA VAL A 108 6.17 6.37 -13.88
C VAL A 108 7.23 6.13 -12.79
N MET A 109 6.87 5.44 -11.71
CA MET A 109 7.80 5.10 -10.62
C MET A 109 8.97 4.24 -11.11
N CYS A 110 8.69 3.20 -11.90
CA CYS A 110 9.71 2.31 -12.45
C CYS A 110 10.64 3.06 -13.42
N GLN A 111 10.10 3.91 -14.30
CA GLN A 111 10.90 4.72 -15.21
C GLN A 111 11.83 5.67 -14.43
N PHE A 112 11.30 6.37 -13.42
CA PHE A 112 12.09 7.28 -12.60
C PHE A 112 13.26 6.55 -11.91
N VAL A 113 12.98 5.38 -11.33
CA VAL A 113 14.01 4.54 -10.70
C VAL A 113 15.08 4.10 -11.69
N GLN A 114 14.67 3.70 -12.90
CA GLN A 114 15.59 3.28 -13.95
C GLN A 114 16.49 4.44 -14.42
N ASP A 115 15.90 5.60 -14.70
CA ASP A 115 16.63 6.77 -15.19
C ASP A 115 17.66 7.30 -14.19
N ASN A 116 17.37 7.15 -12.90
CA ASN A 116 18.23 7.62 -11.80
C ASN A 116 19.08 6.50 -11.17
N GLN A 117 19.03 5.27 -11.70
CA GLN A 117 19.78 4.11 -11.22
C GLN A 117 19.60 3.83 -9.71
N ILE A 118 18.37 4.00 -9.21
CA ILE A 118 18.05 3.88 -7.79
C ILE A 118 17.78 2.41 -7.43
N ALA A 119 18.35 1.93 -6.32
CA ALA A 119 18.07 0.59 -5.81
C ALA A 119 16.80 0.61 -4.93
N VAL A 120 15.73 -0.04 -5.43
CA VAL A 120 14.46 -0.19 -4.70
C VAL A 120 14.52 -1.44 -3.82
N GLN A 121 14.05 -1.31 -2.58
CA GLN A 121 13.90 -2.40 -1.63
C GLN A 121 12.47 -2.93 -1.62
N SER A 122 12.33 -4.23 -1.38
CA SER A 122 11.04 -4.91 -1.19
C SER A 122 10.68 -4.97 0.30
N PRO A 123 9.39 -4.87 0.67
CA PRO A 123 8.23 -4.71 -0.21
C PRO A 123 7.95 -3.24 -0.59
N THR A 124 7.40 -3.02 -1.78
CA THR A 124 6.77 -1.73 -2.12
C THR A 124 5.44 -1.58 -1.39
N ARG A 125 4.92 -0.35 -1.29
CA ARG A 125 3.72 -0.05 -0.48
C ARG A 125 2.69 0.72 -1.30
N GLU A 126 1.44 0.30 -1.20
CA GLU A 126 0.28 1.10 -1.61
C GLU A 126 -0.47 1.56 -0.37
N VAL A 127 -0.54 2.86 -0.11
CA VAL A 127 -1.26 3.43 1.03
C VAL A 127 -2.57 4.03 0.53
N TYR A 128 -3.71 3.49 0.97
CA TYR A 128 -5.03 3.88 0.52
C TYR A 128 -5.53 5.11 1.29
N LEU A 129 -5.09 6.31 0.87
CA LEU A 129 -5.43 7.58 1.52
C LEU A 129 -6.92 7.89 1.45
N LYS A 130 -7.53 7.62 0.29
CA LYS A 130 -8.96 7.71 0.03
C LYS A 130 -9.38 6.59 -0.91
N GLY A 131 -10.31 5.75 -0.48
CA GLY A 131 -10.73 4.56 -1.21
C GLY A 131 -12.24 4.29 -1.08
N PRO A 132 -12.69 3.06 -1.36
CA PRO A 132 -14.08 2.68 -1.22
C PRO A 132 -14.55 2.85 0.23
N GLY A 133 -15.74 3.42 0.42
CA GLY A 133 -16.37 3.49 1.73
C GLY A 133 -16.85 2.11 2.20
N MET A 134 -17.10 1.98 3.51
CA MET A 134 -17.53 0.72 4.13
C MET A 134 -18.88 0.21 3.61
N ILE A 135 -19.78 1.11 3.20
CA ILE A 135 -21.13 0.78 2.72
C ILE A 135 -21.25 0.93 1.20
N PHE A 136 -20.68 2.00 0.65
CA PHE A 136 -20.69 2.28 -0.79
C PHE A 136 -19.27 2.52 -1.28
N LYS A 137 -18.95 1.96 -2.45
CA LYS A 137 -17.64 2.19 -3.10
C LYS A 137 -17.40 3.67 -3.43
N GLY A 138 -18.44 4.49 -3.55
CA GLY A 138 -18.30 5.89 -3.92
C GLY A 138 -17.83 6.03 -5.38
N ASN A 139 -17.23 7.17 -5.73
CA ASN A 139 -16.71 7.43 -7.07
C ASN A 139 -15.21 7.07 -7.13
N PRO A 140 -14.81 6.02 -7.89
CA PRO A 140 -13.40 5.63 -8.03
C PRO A 140 -12.48 6.72 -8.58
N ASN A 141 -13.01 7.66 -9.37
CA ASN A 141 -12.23 8.80 -9.90
C ASN A 141 -11.81 9.80 -8.80
N LYS A 142 -12.30 9.60 -7.57
CA LYS A 142 -11.92 10.40 -6.40
C LYS A 142 -11.06 9.62 -5.40
N TYR A 143 -10.66 8.40 -5.72
CA TYR A 143 -9.71 7.66 -4.91
C TYR A 143 -8.33 8.32 -4.99
N VAL A 144 -7.57 8.14 -3.91
CA VAL A 144 -6.18 8.60 -3.79
C VAL A 144 -5.40 7.47 -3.14
N THR A 145 -4.40 6.99 -3.85
CA THR A 145 -3.47 5.94 -3.39
C THR A 145 -2.07 6.49 -3.49
N GLU A 146 -1.29 6.39 -2.41
CA GLU A 146 0.13 6.70 -2.46
C GLU A 146 0.91 5.41 -2.74
N ILE A 147 1.71 5.41 -3.79
CA ILE A 147 2.65 4.33 -4.10
C ILE A 147 4.00 4.74 -3.52
N GLN A 148 4.60 3.88 -2.71
CA GLN A 148 5.89 4.09 -2.08
C GLN A 148 6.85 2.97 -2.47
N PHE A 149 8.02 3.34 -3.01
CA PHE A 149 9.13 2.44 -3.29
C PHE A 149 10.22 2.71 -2.24
N PRO A 150 10.40 1.84 -1.23
CA PRO A 150 11.49 1.97 -0.28
C PRO A 150 12.83 1.97 -1.01
N ILE A 151 13.78 2.78 -0.55
CA ILE A 151 15.13 2.89 -1.13
C ILE A 151 16.17 2.71 -0.04
N ALA A 152 17.36 2.25 -0.42
CA ALA A 152 18.48 2.22 0.51
C ALA A 152 18.87 3.64 0.94
N ASP A 153 19.37 3.77 2.17
CA ASP A 153 19.82 5.05 2.73
C ASP A 153 21.06 5.64 2.03
#